data_AF-A0A251ZUX6-F1
#
_entry.id   AF-A0A251ZUX6-F1
#
_cell.length_a   1.000
_cell.length_b   1.000
_cell.length_c   1.000
_cell.angle_alpha   90.00
_cell.angle_beta   90.00
_cell.angle_gamma   90.00
#
_symmetry.space_group_name_H-M   'P 1'
#
loop_
_entity.id
_entity.type
_entity.pdbx_description
1 polymer ?
#
loop_
_entity_poly.entity_id
_entity_poly.type
_entity_poly.pdbx_seq_one_letter_code
_entity_poly.pdbx_strand_id
1 'polypeptide(L)'
;MTLIKQIEDWFKAAMPEPTDDNRRVQLGCHLEEVDEMMEATSVGNPLICEDLSGYMTDNNLSLSVIASKLKKGLFNQVKIRDKTAFADALADQIVTAIGLAYMHGIDIEGALNEVNRSNWSKFVDGKPVFDENGKIKKGDGYTPPDLSKFVGDKK
;
A
#
# COMPACT_ATOMS: atom_id res chain seq x y z
N MET A 1 11.75 4.86 18.43
CA MET A 1 11.65 5.24 17.00
C MET A 1 10.20 5.10 16.58
N THR A 2 9.61 6.09 15.90
CA THR A 2 8.21 6.02 15.47
C THR A 2 8.00 4.94 14.41
N LEU A 3 6.78 4.42 14.27
CA LEU A 3 6.44 3.42 13.25
C LEU A 3 6.71 3.94 11.83
N ILE A 4 6.32 5.19 11.53
CA ILE A 4 6.63 5.84 10.24
C ILE A 4 8.13 5.79 9.95
N LYS A 5 8.95 6.05 10.97
CA LYS A 5 10.40 6.04 10.83
C LYS A 5 10.95 4.63 10.57
N GLN A 6 10.38 3.60 11.19
CA GLN A 6 10.74 2.21 10.93
C GLN A 6 10.41 1.77 9.50
N ILE A 7 9.27 2.22 8.95
CA ILE A 7 8.90 1.97 7.56
C ILE A 7 9.88 2.69 6.61
N GLU A 8 10.24 3.93 6.89
CA GLU A 8 11.25 4.67 6.12
C GLU A 8 12.61 3.96 6.13
N ASP A 9 13.03 3.45 7.29
CA ASP A 9 14.30 2.74 7.43
C ASP A 9 14.29 1.40 6.68
N TRP A 10 13.13 0.73 6.58
CA TRP A 10 12.97 -0.43 5.70
C TRP A 10 13.21 -0.06 4.24
N PHE A 11 12.62 1.04 3.76
CA PHE A 11 12.84 1.53 2.38
C PHE A 11 14.29 1.92 2.15
N LYS A 12 14.97 2.54 3.13
CA LYS A 12 16.41 2.87 3.01
C LYS A 12 17.29 1.64 2.95
N ALA A 13 16.96 0.60 3.72
CA ALA A 13 17.71 -0.65 3.70
C ALA A 13 17.47 -1.44 2.40
N ALA A 14 16.24 -1.41 1.89
CA ALA A 14 15.86 -2.04 0.63
C ALA A 14 16.40 -1.29 -0.60
N MET A 15 16.27 0.03 -0.63
CA MET A 15 16.49 0.89 -1.79
C MET A 15 17.23 2.16 -1.35
N PRO A 16 18.52 2.07 -0.98
CA PRO A 16 19.27 3.22 -0.48
C PRO A 16 19.39 4.36 -1.50
N GLU A 17 19.38 4.03 -2.80
CA GLU A 17 19.42 4.98 -3.91
C GLU A 17 18.25 4.71 -4.88
N PRO A 18 17.05 5.29 -4.66
CA PRO A 18 15.90 5.04 -5.52
C PRO A 18 16.13 5.48 -6.97
N THR A 19 15.93 4.55 -7.91
CA THR A 19 15.93 4.78 -9.36
C THR A 19 14.55 5.22 -9.87
N ASP A 20 14.45 5.63 -11.14
CA ASP A 20 13.15 5.95 -11.75
C ASP A 20 12.24 4.73 -11.83
N ASP A 21 12.82 3.54 -12.01
CA ASP A 21 12.08 2.28 -11.91
C ASP A 21 11.53 2.06 -10.50
N ASN A 22 12.29 2.37 -9.45
CA ASN A 22 11.78 2.28 -8.08
C ASN A 22 10.63 3.25 -7.85
N ARG A 23 10.75 4.52 -8.31
CA ARG A 23 9.69 5.53 -8.16
C ARG A 23 8.40 5.11 -8.87
N ARG A 24 8.53 4.61 -10.09
CA ARG A 24 7.43 4.07 -10.90
C ARG A 24 6.75 2.88 -10.23
N VAL A 25 7.54 1.89 -9.80
CA VAL A 25 7.02 0.70 -9.13
C VAL A 25 6.31 1.09 -7.84
N GLN A 26 6.88 2.01 -7.06
CA GLN A 26 6.27 2.47 -5.81
C GLN A 26 4.93 3.18 -6.03
N LEU A 27 4.80 4.01 -7.07
CA LEU A 27 3.49 4.59 -7.42
C LEU A 27 2.49 3.49 -7.83
N GLY A 28 2.94 2.50 -8.59
CA GLY A 28 2.12 1.36 -8.97
C GLY A 28 1.65 0.55 -7.76
N CYS A 29 2.52 0.30 -6.78
CA CYS A 29 2.16 -0.35 -5.52
C CYS A 29 1.16 0.49 -4.73
N HIS A 30 1.38 1.79 -4.57
CA HIS A 30 0.44 2.66 -3.86
C HIS A 30 -0.98 2.63 -4.47
N LEU A 31 -1.08 2.66 -5.80
CA LEU A 31 -2.38 2.57 -6.48
C LEU A 31 -3.04 1.20 -6.36
N GLU A 32 -2.25 0.12 -6.30
CA GLU A 32 -2.75 -1.23 -6.04
C GLU A 32 -3.36 -1.35 -4.65
N GLU A 33 -2.73 -0.80 -3.60
CA GLU A 33 -3.30 -0.83 -2.25
C GLU A 33 -4.64 -0.06 -2.15
N VAL A 34 -4.78 1.05 -2.90
CA VAL A 34 -6.04 1.79 -3.00
C VAL A 34 -7.10 0.94 -3.70
N ASP A 35 -6.73 0.23 -4.76
CA ASP A 35 -7.62 -0.65 -5.51
C ASP A 35 -8.08 -1.85 -4.66
N GLU A 36 -7.17 -2.51 -3.94
CA GLU A 36 -7.49 -3.60 -3.00
C GLU A 36 -8.45 -3.14 -1.89
N MET A 37 -8.26 -1.92 -1.36
CA MET A 37 -9.21 -1.33 -0.42
C MET A 37 -10.58 -1.14 -1.07
N MET A 38 -10.64 -0.65 -2.31
CA MET A 38 -11.91 -0.49 -3.02
C MET A 38 -12.62 -1.83 -3.27
N GLU A 39 -11.89 -2.88 -3.66
CA GLU A 39 -12.43 -4.25 -3.81
C GLU A 39 -12.99 -4.82 -2.50
N ALA A 40 -12.40 -4.45 -1.36
CA ALA A 40 -12.87 -4.84 -0.03
C ALA A 40 -14.06 -4.00 0.47
N THR A 41 -14.54 -3.03 -0.30
CA THR A 41 -15.62 -2.12 0.09
C THR A 41 -16.81 -2.20 -0.86
N SER A 42 -18.00 -2.00 -0.31
CA SER A 42 -19.23 -1.77 -1.08
C SER A 42 -19.89 -0.51 -0.55
N VAL A 43 -20.23 0.43 -1.43
CA VAL A 43 -21.09 1.55 -1.07
C VAL A 43 -22.51 1.31 -1.58
N GLY A 44 -23.48 1.67 -0.74
CA GLY A 44 -24.89 1.55 -1.10
C GLY A 44 -25.71 2.53 -0.29
N ASN A 45 -26.85 2.93 -0.83
CA ASN A 45 -27.86 3.69 -0.11
C ASN A 45 -29.17 2.89 -0.17
N PRO A 46 -29.72 2.44 0.98
CA PRO A 46 -30.96 1.67 1.00
C PRO A 46 -32.17 2.37 0.37
N LEU A 47 -32.10 3.69 0.17
CA LEU A 47 -33.15 4.52 -0.41
C LEU A 47 -32.93 4.84 -1.91
N ILE A 48 -31.80 4.44 -2.49
CA ILE A 48 -31.46 4.69 -3.90
C ILE A 48 -31.22 3.33 -4.57
N CYS A 49 -32.07 2.95 -5.53
CA CYS A 49 -31.94 1.71 -6.31
C CYS A 49 -30.84 1.76 -7.38
N GLU A 50 -30.08 2.85 -7.46
CA GLU A 50 -28.98 3.00 -8.39
C GLU A 50 -27.73 2.32 -7.79
N ASP A 51 -27.24 1.32 -8.50
CA ASP A 51 -26.14 0.50 -8.02
C ASP A 51 -24.79 1.21 -8.23
N LEU A 52 -24.36 1.95 -7.20
CA LEU A 52 -23.04 2.57 -7.16
C LEU A 52 -21.91 1.52 -7.18
N SER A 53 -22.18 0.25 -6.85
CA SER A 53 -21.16 -0.81 -6.90
C SER A 53 -20.69 -1.09 -8.33
N GLY A 54 -21.55 -0.91 -9.34
CA GLY A 54 -21.17 -0.99 -10.75
C GLY A 54 -20.15 0.09 -11.13
N TYR A 55 -20.38 1.34 -10.71
CA TYR A 55 -19.45 2.44 -10.94
C TYR A 55 -18.12 2.25 -10.20
N MET A 56 -18.13 1.71 -8.98
CA MET A 56 -16.89 1.38 -8.26
C MET A 56 -16.11 0.28 -8.98
N THR A 57 -16.79 -0.78 -9.43
CA THR A 57 -16.16 -1.90 -10.15
C THR A 57 -15.47 -1.44 -11.45
N ASP A 58 -16.13 -0.57 -12.22
CA ASP A 58 -15.57 -0.02 -13.48
C ASP A 58 -14.36 0.91 -13.23
N ASN A 59 -14.36 1.66 -12.12
CA ASN A 59 -13.23 2.53 -11.76
C ASN A 59 -12.05 1.75 -11.16
N ASN A 60 -12.31 0.67 -10.40
CA ASN A 60 -11.27 -0.25 -9.90
C ASN A 60 -10.51 -0.91 -11.06
N LEU A 61 -11.24 -1.27 -12.14
CA LEU A 61 -10.61 -1.77 -13.37
C LEU A 61 -9.62 -0.77 -13.98
N SER A 62 -9.81 0.54 -13.77
CA SER A 62 -8.89 1.56 -14.26
C SER A 62 -7.64 1.72 -13.38
N LEU A 63 -7.77 1.67 -12.06
CA LEU A 63 -6.65 1.78 -11.13
C LEU A 63 -5.73 0.56 -11.18
N SER A 64 -6.30 -0.66 -11.12
CA SER A 64 -5.57 -1.92 -11.28
C SER A 64 -4.74 -1.96 -12.57
N VAL A 65 -5.31 -1.50 -13.70
CA VAL A 65 -4.63 -1.46 -14.98
C VAL A 65 -3.47 -0.46 -14.97
N ILE A 66 -3.66 0.74 -14.40
CA ILE A 66 -2.59 1.74 -14.29
C ILE A 66 -1.46 1.21 -13.39
N ALA A 67 -1.81 0.66 -12.22
CA ALA A 67 -0.87 0.05 -11.29
C ALA A 67 -0.04 -1.07 -11.97
N SER A 68 -0.70 -1.96 -12.70
CA SER A 68 -0.06 -3.05 -13.44
C SER A 68 0.88 -2.53 -14.54
N LYS A 69 0.43 -1.55 -15.34
CA LYS A 69 1.24 -0.94 -16.41
C LYS A 69 2.45 -0.19 -15.84
N LEU A 70 2.26 0.53 -14.73
CA LEU A 70 3.35 1.16 -14.00
C LEU A 70 4.33 0.09 -13.56
N LYS A 71 3.94 -0.94 -12.82
CA LYS A 71 4.86 -1.99 -12.32
C LYS A 71 5.60 -2.77 -13.43
N LYS A 72 4.97 -2.97 -14.58
CA LYS A 72 5.56 -3.66 -15.75
C LYS A 72 6.46 -2.78 -16.64
N GLY A 73 6.59 -1.48 -16.33
CA GLY A 73 7.46 -0.58 -17.06
C GLY A 73 6.90 -0.07 -18.40
N LEU A 74 5.59 -0.20 -18.63
CA LEU A 74 4.95 0.35 -19.84
C LEU A 74 4.91 1.89 -19.83
N PHE A 75 4.84 2.47 -18.64
CA PHE A 75 5.23 3.86 -18.39
C PHE A 75 6.61 3.81 -17.77
N ASN A 76 7.56 4.65 -18.18
CA ASN A 76 8.97 4.53 -17.76
C ASN A 76 9.43 5.58 -16.74
N GLN A 77 8.59 6.56 -16.39
CA GLN A 77 8.93 7.62 -15.45
C GLN A 77 7.71 8.17 -14.71
N VAL A 78 7.92 8.67 -13.49
CA VAL A 78 6.93 9.42 -12.71
C VAL A 78 7.46 10.84 -12.51
N LYS A 79 6.73 11.84 -13.00
CA LYS A 79 7.10 13.25 -12.84
C LYS A 79 6.18 13.93 -11.84
N ILE A 80 6.75 14.35 -10.71
CA ILE A 80 6.06 15.19 -9.72
C ILE A 80 6.05 16.63 -10.25
N ARG A 81 4.86 17.17 -10.50
CA ARG A 81 4.68 18.53 -11.02
C ARG A 81 4.82 19.60 -9.94
N ASP A 82 4.22 19.34 -8.79
CA ASP A 82 4.27 20.16 -7.60
C ASP A 82 4.56 19.26 -6.40
N LYS A 83 5.71 19.46 -5.76
CA LYS A 83 6.17 18.62 -4.66
C LYS A 83 5.40 18.90 -3.36
N THR A 84 4.93 20.14 -3.17
CA THR A 84 4.14 20.52 -2.00
C THR A 84 2.77 19.88 -2.09
N ALA A 85 2.09 20.04 -3.23
CA ALA A 85 0.78 19.41 -3.45
C ALA A 85 0.87 17.87 -3.42
N PHE A 86 1.97 17.28 -3.88
CA PHE A 86 2.19 15.84 -3.78
C PHE A 86 2.36 15.38 -2.33
N ALA A 87 3.13 16.11 -1.51
CA ALA A 87 3.30 15.79 -0.10
C ALA A 87 2.00 15.95 0.71
N ASP A 88 1.21 16.99 0.41
CA ASP A 88 -0.11 17.23 0.98
C ASP A 88 -1.06 16.07 0.71
N ALA A 89 -1.19 15.65 -0.57
CA ALA A 89 -2.02 14.52 -0.95
C ALA A 89 -1.59 13.20 -0.29
N LEU A 90 -0.28 12.93 -0.16
CA LEU A 90 0.21 11.75 0.55
C LEU A 90 -0.14 11.78 2.05
N ALA A 91 -0.02 12.94 2.69
CA ALA A 91 -0.39 13.11 4.09
C ALA A 91 -1.90 12.87 4.30
N ASP A 92 -2.73 13.46 3.43
CA ASP A 92 -4.19 13.29 3.48
C ASP A 92 -4.61 11.84 3.24
N GLN A 93 -3.93 11.12 2.34
CA GLN A 93 -4.18 9.69 2.14
C GLN A 93 -3.89 8.86 3.40
N ILE A 94 -2.81 9.17 4.12
CA ILE A 94 -2.49 8.51 5.40
C ILE A 94 -3.54 8.85 6.45
N VAL A 95 -3.91 10.12 6.60
CA VAL A 95 -4.89 10.58 7.59
C VAL A 95 -6.26 9.97 7.32
N THR A 96 -6.71 9.93 6.07
CA THR A 96 -8.01 9.37 5.70
C THR A 96 -8.05 7.85 5.83
N ALA A 97 -6.95 7.13 5.52
CA ALA A 97 -6.85 5.70 5.77
C ALA A 97 -6.95 5.37 7.28
N ILE A 98 -6.25 6.13 8.13
CA ILE A 98 -6.35 6.00 9.60
C ILE A 98 -7.78 6.32 10.06
N GLY A 99 -8.39 7.37 9.50
CA GLY A 99 -9.77 7.74 9.80
C GLY A 99 -10.77 6.62 9.49
N LEU A 100 -10.64 6.00 8.31
CA LEU A 100 -11.47 4.84 7.93
C LEU A 100 -11.33 3.68 8.91
N ALA A 101 -10.10 3.34 9.28
CA ALA A 101 -9.85 2.27 10.25
C ALA A 101 -10.46 2.58 11.62
N TYR A 102 -10.30 3.81 12.12
CA TYR A 102 -10.89 4.27 13.37
C TYR A 102 -12.42 4.14 13.37
N MET A 103 -13.08 4.60 12.30
CA MET A 103 -14.54 4.55 12.16
C MET A 103 -15.10 3.11 12.09
N HIS A 104 -14.26 2.13 11.72
CA HIS A 104 -14.62 0.72 11.63
C HIS A 104 -13.99 -0.13 12.75
N GLY A 105 -13.46 0.49 13.82
CA GLY A 105 -12.93 -0.22 14.98
C GLY A 105 -11.64 -1.01 14.74
N ILE A 106 -10.94 -0.77 13.63
CA ILE A 106 -9.72 -1.48 13.24
C ILE A 106 -8.51 -0.88 13.97
N ASP A 107 -7.70 -1.73 14.61
CA ASP A 107 -6.41 -1.34 15.18
C ASP A 107 -5.34 -1.19 14.08
N ILE A 108 -5.39 -0.07 13.38
CA ILE A 108 -4.49 0.20 12.25
C ILE A 108 -3.02 0.33 12.66
N GLU A 109 -2.74 0.82 13.87
CA GLU A 109 -1.37 0.89 14.38
C GLU A 109 -0.82 -0.52 14.61
N GLY A 110 -1.60 -1.40 15.23
CA GLY A 110 -1.27 -2.82 15.38
C GLY A 110 -1.05 -3.51 14.02
N ALA A 111 -1.96 -3.30 13.07
CA ALA A 111 -1.87 -3.86 11.72
C ALA A 111 -0.59 -3.39 10.99
N LEU A 112 -0.27 -2.09 11.03
CA LEU A 112 0.94 -1.56 10.41
C LEU A 112 2.22 -2.09 11.07
N ASN A 113 2.23 -2.28 12.39
CA ASN A 113 3.36 -2.92 13.08
C ASN A 113 3.57 -4.36 12.60
N GLU A 114 2.49 -5.14 12.41
CA GLU A 114 2.55 -6.51 11.91
C GLU A 114 3.03 -6.57 10.44
N VAL A 115 2.55 -5.66 9.59
CA VAL A 115 3.04 -5.53 8.21
C VAL A 115 4.52 -5.15 8.19
N ASN A 116 4.94 -4.21 9.03
CA ASN A 116 6.35 -3.81 9.14
C ASN A 116 7.22 -5.00 9.60
N ARG A 117 6.79 -5.76 10.62
CA ARG A 117 7.46 -7.00 11.07
C ARG A 117 7.60 -8.01 9.93
N SER A 118 6.51 -8.27 9.20
CA SER A 118 6.51 -9.15 8.03
C SER A 118 7.46 -8.68 6.94
N ASN A 119 7.51 -7.37 6.67
CA ASN A 119 8.43 -6.78 5.70
C ASN A 119 9.90 -6.97 6.08
N TRP A 120 10.25 -6.81 7.37
CA TRP A 120 11.60 -7.10 7.86
C TRP A 120 11.94 -8.60 7.83
N SER A 121 10.95 -9.50 7.97
CA SER A 121 11.19 -10.96 7.85
C SER A 121 11.66 -11.42 6.47
N LYS A 122 11.52 -10.57 5.44
CA LYS A 122 12.05 -10.82 4.09
C LYS A 122 13.58 -10.70 4.02
N PHE A 123 14.20 -10.06 5.00
CA PHE A 123 15.65 -9.84 5.02
C PHE A 123 16.35 -11.08 5.56
N VAL A 124 17.50 -11.41 4.96
CA VAL A 124 18.38 -12.50 5.39
C VAL A 124 19.68 -11.86 5.86
N ASP A 125 20.11 -12.14 7.09
CA ASP A 125 21.29 -11.52 7.73
C ASP A 125 21.29 -9.99 7.65
N GLY A 126 20.12 -9.37 7.80
CA GLY A 126 19.95 -7.92 7.74
C GLY A 126 20.06 -7.31 6.34
N LYS A 127 20.05 -8.13 5.27
CA LYS A 127 20.11 -7.68 3.87
C LYS A 127 18.86 -8.09 3.09
N PRO A 128 18.36 -7.21 2.21
CA PRO A 128 17.30 -7.58 1.27
C PRO A 128 17.86 -8.57 0.22
N VAL A 129 17.12 -9.62 -0.08
CA VAL A 129 17.44 -10.54 -1.18
C VAL A 129 16.52 -10.24 -2.35
N PHE A 130 17.06 -10.03 -3.54
CA PHE A 130 16.28 -9.71 -4.74
C PHE A 130 16.08 -10.91 -5.67
N ASP A 131 14.97 -10.94 -6.39
CA ASP A 131 14.76 -11.84 -7.53
C ASP A 131 15.37 -11.29 -8.82
N GLU A 132 15.28 -12.08 -9.88
CA GLU A 132 15.76 -11.72 -11.22
C GLU A 132 15.07 -10.48 -11.81
N ASN A 133 13.91 -10.10 -11.25
CA ASN A 133 13.15 -8.92 -11.63
C ASN A 133 13.39 -7.73 -10.69
N GLY A 134 14.37 -7.83 -9.77
CA GLY A 134 14.69 -6.78 -8.80
C GLY A 134 13.64 -6.60 -7.68
N LYS A 135 12.74 -7.57 -7.47
CA LYS A 135 11.80 -7.56 -6.34
C LYS A 135 12.42 -8.24 -5.13
N ILE A 136 12.09 -7.77 -3.93
CA ILE A 136 12.54 -8.41 -2.69
C ILE A 136 11.86 -9.79 -2.58
N LYS A 137 12.67 -10.85 -2.56
CA LYS A 137 12.26 -12.24 -2.39
C LYS A 137 11.72 -12.47 -0.98
N LYS A 138 10.77 -13.40 -0.90
CA LYS A 138 10.40 -14.06 0.35
C LYS A 138 11.41 -15.18 0.58
N GLY A 139 12.39 -14.97 1.46
CA GLY A 139 13.38 -16.00 1.85
C GLY A 139 12.80 -16.99 2.86
N ASP A 140 13.59 -17.98 3.27
CA ASP A 140 13.16 -19.07 4.18
C ASP A 140 12.66 -18.57 5.55
N GLY A 141 13.13 -17.39 6.00
CA GLY A 141 12.69 -16.74 7.24
C GLY A 141 11.41 -15.88 7.10
N TYR A 142 10.84 -15.77 5.90
CA TYR A 142 9.65 -14.95 5.67
C TYR A 142 8.44 -15.50 6.43
N THR A 143 7.71 -14.59 7.08
CA THR A 143 6.45 -14.90 7.75
C THR A 143 5.40 -13.86 7.36
N PRO A 144 4.28 -14.27 6.72
CA PRO A 144 3.24 -13.33 6.27
C PRO A 144 2.62 -12.58 7.46
N PRO A 145 2.10 -11.37 7.23
CA PRO A 145 1.41 -10.64 8.30
C PRO A 145 0.07 -11.32 8.60
N ASP A 146 -0.25 -11.48 9.89
CA ASP A 146 -1.59 -11.91 10.32
C ASP A 146 -2.37 -10.71 10.85
N LEU A 147 -3.31 -10.23 10.03
CA LEU A 147 -4.12 -9.05 10.33
C LEU A 147 -5.44 -9.37 11.07
N SER A 148 -5.80 -10.64 11.18
CA SER A 148 -7.09 -11.07 11.76
C SER A 148 -7.28 -10.60 13.21
N LYS A 149 -6.17 -10.44 13.95
CA LYS A 149 -6.15 -9.96 15.33
C LYS A 149 -6.43 -8.46 15.50
N PHE A 150 -6.50 -7.69 14.41
CA PHE A 150 -6.70 -6.22 14.46
C PHE A 150 -8.06 -5.74 13.95
N VAL A 151 -8.89 -6.65 13.43
CA VAL A 151 -10.19 -6.33 12.80
C VAL A 151 -11.39 -6.73 13.66
N GLY A 152 -11.15 -7.17 14.90
CA GLY A 152 -12.22 -7.59 15.80
C GLY A 152 -13.03 -6.40 16.32
N ASP A 153 -14.34 -6.60 16.50
CA ASP A 153 -15.26 -5.58 17.03
C ASP A 153 -14.77 -5.10 18.41
N LYS A 154 -14.20 -3.90 18.47
CA LYS A 154 -14.11 -3.17 19.75
C LYS A 154 -15.52 -2.71 20.10
N LYS A 155 -16.15 -3.44 21.03
CA LYS A 155 -17.37 -3.01 21.73
C LYS A 155 -17.18 -1.66 22.43
#